data_AF-A0A818NKV7-F1
#
_entry.id   AF-A0A818NKV7-F1
#
_cell.length_a   1.000
_cell.length_b   1.000
_cell.length_c   1.000
_cell.angle_alpha   90.00
_cell.angle_beta   90.00
_cell.angle_gamma   90.00
#
_symmetry.space_group_name_H-M   'P 1'
#
loop_
_entity.id
_entity.type
_entity.pdbx_description
1 polymer ?
#
loop_
_entity_poly.entity_id
_entity_poly.type
_entity_poly.pdbx_seq_one_letter_code
_entity_poly.pdbx_strand_id
1 'polypeptide(L)'
;MNNHNTQQLITYLLQYGISNTMIAIIAKQHISNEDLQIMDRDDVEHLFKNEYGFTFCDRKQFWNILQKIQSNSKSNIKNVQIDNSPEILEHIYEFAEEESSKNNDSIQQQSIISSSSNTNQQLIINHLFENKTSDDDNNSNSSSYISELSLSSDYVFTYPCILPSFSSNIIQALKTNTIHKQWAAFINELARWVMSIKPCLREQHEYRAIGQSLFEKYPNIGTAGPKPWSFLCRSLSQRIRTERWHRRKILTTKKRKENEMKIIDQNYDNTGREIVL
;
A
#
# COMPACT_ATOMS: atom_id res chain seq x y z
N MET A 1 -23.31 -7.34 -6.79
CA MET A 1 -22.66 -7.12 -8.10
C MET A 1 -21.14 -7.40 -8.12
N ASN A 2 -20.44 -7.58 -7.00
CA ASN A 2 -18.96 -7.71 -7.04
C ASN A 2 -18.43 -9.11 -7.42
N ASN A 3 -19.22 -10.18 -7.28
CA ASN A 3 -18.74 -11.57 -7.43
C ASN A 3 -18.12 -11.88 -8.80
N HIS A 4 -18.60 -11.25 -9.88
CA HIS A 4 -18.16 -11.57 -11.23
C HIS A 4 -16.68 -11.17 -11.49
N ASN A 5 -16.22 -10.06 -10.90
CA ASN A 5 -14.83 -9.60 -11.01
C ASN A 5 -13.89 -10.52 -10.19
N THR A 6 -14.36 -11.07 -9.07
CA THR A 6 -13.62 -12.06 -8.27
C THR A 6 -13.49 -13.40 -8.99
N GLN A 7 -14.54 -13.88 -9.66
CA GLN A 7 -14.50 -15.15 -10.41
C GLN A 7 -13.49 -15.09 -11.57
N GLN A 8 -13.54 -14.03 -12.39
CA GLN A 8 -12.58 -13.85 -13.50
C GLN A 8 -11.13 -13.83 -13.01
N LEU A 9 -10.87 -13.16 -11.88
CA LEU A 9 -9.56 -13.14 -11.23
C LEU A 9 -9.12 -14.54 -10.75
N ILE A 10 -10.00 -15.31 -10.13
CA ILE A 10 -9.72 -16.68 -9.68
C ILE A 10 -9.34 -17.58 -10.88
N THR A 11 -10.17 -17.58 -11.93
CA THR A 11 -9.90 -18.35 -13.17
C THR A 11 -8.56 -17.95 -13.78
N TYR A 12 -8.24 -16.65 -13.81
CA TYR A 12 -6.95 -16.16 -14.30
C TYR A 12 -5.78 -16.64 -13.42
N LEU A 13 -5.88 -16.57 -12.09
CA LEU A 13 -4.81 -17.06 -11.19
C LEU A 13 -4.58 -18.57 -11.35
N LEU A 14 -5.64 -19.37 -11.50
CA LEU A 14 -5.55 -20.81 -11.82
C LEU A 14 -4.83 -21.05 -13.15
N GLN A 15 -5.17 -20.30 -14.20
CA GLN A 15 -4.55 -20.42 -15.53
C GLN A 15 -3.02 -20.18 -15.51
N TYR A 16 -2.54 -19.35 -14.59
CA TYR A 16 -1.10 -19.09 -14.39
C TYR A 16 -0.44 -20.03 -13.36
N GLY A 17 -1.13 -21.08 -12.92
CA GLY A 17 -0.58 -22.11 -12.04
C GLY A 17 -0.41 -21.69 -10.58
N ILE A 18 -1.23 -20.74 -10.09
CA ILE A 18 -1.33 -20.47 -8.65
C ILE A 18 -2.11 -21.62 -7.98
N SER A 19 -1.67 -22.07 -6.80
CA SER A 19 -2.33 -23.16 -6.10
C SER A 19 -3.72 -22.76 -5.59
N ASN A 20 -4.63 -23.74 -5.54
CA ASN A 20 -5.97 -23.58 -4.95
C ASN A 20 -5.89 -23.03 -3.51
N THR A 21 -4.89 -23.45 -2.73
CA THR A 21 -4.65 -22.97 -1.37
C THR A 21 -4.28 -21.48 -1.28
N MET A 22 -3.47 -20.96 -2.21
CA MET A 22 -3.21 -19.52 -2.28
C MET A 22 -4.48 -18.74 -2.65
N ILE A 23 -5.27 -19.28 -3.58
CA ILE A 23 -6.54 -18.67 -4.02
C ILE A 23 -7.57 -18.66 -2.89
N ALA A 24 -7.69 -19.75 -2.14
CA ALA A 24 -8.53 -19.84 -0.94
C ALA A 24 -8.18 -18.77 0.10
N ILE A 25 -6.89 -18.47 0.30
CA ILE A 25 -6.45 -17.39 1.20
C ILE A 25 -6.84 -16.00 0.67
N ILE A 26 -6.69 -15.74 -0.63
CA ILE A 26 -7.11 -14.47 -1.27
C ILE A 26 -8.62 -14.27 -1.08
N ALA A 27 -9.42 -15.32 -1.31
CA ALA A 27 -10.86 -15.32 -1.12
C ALA A 27 -11.26 -15.12 0.36
N LYS A 28 -10.62 -15.84 1.29
CA LYS A 28 -10.83 -15.77 2.75
C LYS A 28 -10.46 -14.41 3.36
N GLN A 29 -9.48 -13.72 2.78
CA GLN A 29 -9.11 -12.35 3.16
C GLN A 29 -9.94 -11.28 2.43
N HIS A 30 -10.84 -11.66 1.51
CA HIS A 30 -11.66 -10.79 0.67
C HIS A 30 -10.86 -9.73 -0.10
N ILE A 31 -9.68 -10.13 -0.60
CA ILE A 31 -8.78 -9.26 -1.36
C ILE A 31 -9.37 -9.06 -2.77
N SER A 32 -9.58 -7.80 -3.17
CA SER A 32 -10.16 -7.48 -4.47
C SER A 32 -9.12 -7.47 -5.60
N ASN A 33 -9.59 -7.37 -6.85
CA ASN A 33 -8.71 -7.18 -8.01
C ASN A 33 -7.89 -5.88 -7.87
N GLU A 34 -8.52 -4.81 -7.40
CA GLU A 34 -7.88 -3.52 -7.12
C GLU A 34 -6.83 -3.66 -6.01
N ASP A 35 -7.10 -4.43 -4.94
CA ASP A 35 -6.13 -4.73 -3.89
C ASP A 35 -4.89 -5.46 -4.47
N LEU A 36 -5.08 -6.50 -5.30
CA LEU A 36 -3.98 -7.21 -5.97
C LEU A 36 -3.16 -6.33 -6.93
N GLN A 37 -3.80 -5.35 -7.56
CA GLN A 37 -3.11 -4.37 -8.40
C GLN A 37 -2.27 -3.37 -7.58
N ILE A 38 -2.56 -3.18 -6.29
CA ILE A 38 -1.78 -2.30 -5.38
C ILE A 38 -0.87 -3.03 -4.39
N MET A 39 -0.96 -4.36 -4.28
CA MET A 39 -0.01 -5.17 -3.51
C MET A 39 1.42 -4.96 -4.00
N ASP A 40 2.34 -4.87 -3.05
CA ASP A 40 3.77 -4.97 -3.28
C ASP A 40 4.32 -6.34 -2.81
N ARG A 41 5.64 -6.54 -2.94
CA ARG A 41 6.27 -7.81 -2.56
C ARG A 41 6.15 -8.09 -1.04
N ASP A 42 6.23 -7.05 -0.21
CA ASP A 42 6.15 -7.19 1.24
C ASP A 42 4.71 -7.60 1.64
N ASP A 43 3.71 -7.08 0.91
CA ASP A 43 2.32 -7.52 1.04
C ASP A 43 2.13 -9.01 0.67
N VAL A 44 2.80 -9.52 -0.36
CA VAL A 44 2.77 -10.97 -0.71
C VAL A 44 3.44 -11.80 0.39
N GLU A 45 4.57 -11.35 0.93
CA GLU A 45 5.27 -12.03 2.04
C GLU A 45 4.44 -12.02 3.34
N HIS A 46 3.61 -11.00 3.57
CA HIS A 46 2.66 -10.95 4.69
C HIS A 46 1.33 -11.69 4.44
N LEU A 47 0.86 -11.80 3.21
CA LEU A 47 -0.35 -12.56 2.87
C LEU A 47 -0.11 -14.07 3.01
N PHE A 48 1.03 -14.55 2.52
CA PHE A 48 1.39 -15.97 2.52
C PHE A 48 2.57 -16.24 3.46
N LYS A 49 2.44 -15.79 4.71
CA LYS A 49 3.41 -16.14 5.76
C LYS A 49 3.63 -17.66 5.83
N ASN A 50 4.79 -18.06 6.36
CA ASN A 50 5.15 -19.46 6.56
C ASN A 50 4.13 -20.26 7.42
N GLU A 51 3.25 -19.58 8.16
CA GLU A 51 2.08 -20.14 8.86
C GLU A 51 1.19 -21.01 7.95
N TYR A 52 1.19 -20.78 6.62
CA TYR A 52 0.44 -21.55 5.63
C TYR A 52 1.30 -22.53 4.82
N GLY A 53 2.53 -22.83 5.24
CA GLY A 53 3.43 -23.78 4.57
C GLY A 53 4.05 -23.32 3.23
N PHE A 54 3.63 -22.17 2.66
CA PHE A 54 4.19 -21.69 1.40
C PHE A 54 5.68 -21.38 1.50
N THR A 55 6.42 -21.83 0.48
CA THR A 55 7.83 -21.58 0.30
C THR A 55 8.08 -20.16 -0.23
N PHE A 56 9.35 -19.76 -0.24
CA PHE A 56 9.78 -18.55 -0.94
C PHE A 56 9.50 -18.62 -2.45
N CYS A 57 9.55 -19.80 -3.06
CA CYS A 57 9.31 -19.99 -4.49
C CYS A 57 7.85 -19.70 -4.86
N ASP A 58 6.89 -20.19 -4.07
CA ASP A 58 5.45 -19.99 -4.31
C ASP A 58 5.09 -18.51 -4.24
N ARG A 59 5.58 -17.82 -3.18
CA ARG A 59 5.43 -16.36 -3.04
C ARG A 59 6.04 -15.59 -4.21
N LYS A 60 7.22 -16.00 -4.68
CA LYS A 60 7.89 -15.37 -5.82
C LYS A 60 7.14 -15.62 -7.13
N GLN A 61 6.58 -16.82 -7.34
CA GLN A 61 5.73 -17.14 -8.47
C GLN A 61 4.47 -16.29 -8.47
N PHE A 62 3.76 -16.21 -7.34
CA PHE A 62 2.60 -15.35 -7.18
C PHE A 62 2.90 -13.88 -7.47
N TRP A 63 3.99 -13.34 -6.91
CA TRP A 63 4.43 -11.97 -7.19
C TRP A 63 4.71 -11.72 -8.68
N ASN A 64 5.40 -12.65 -9.36
CA ASN A 64 5.67 -12.54 -10.79
C ASN A 64 4.38 -12.53 -11.63
N ILE A 65 3.35 -13.26 -11.20
CA ILE A 65 2.05 -13.32 -11.89
C ILE A 65 1.25 -12.02 -11.63
N LEU A 66 1.28 -11.47 -10.41
CA LEU A 66 0.75 -10.12 -10.16
C LEU A 66 1.42 -9.05 -11.03
N GLN A 67 2.74 -9.09 -11.19
CA GLN A 67 3.46 -8.15 -12.06
C GLN A 67 3.07 -8.28 -13.53
N LYS A 68 2.78 -9.50 -14.03
CA LYS A 68 2.21 -9.70 -15.37
C LYS A 68 0.81 -9.11 -15.49
N ILE A 69 -0.08 -9.32 -14.51
CA ILE A 69 -1.43 -8.73 -14.47
C ILE A 69 -1.35 -7.19 -14.49
N GLN A 70 -0.53 -6.59 -13.63
CA GLN A 70 -0.33 -5.14 -13.53
C GLN A 70 0.29 -4.53 -14.81
N SER A 71 1.04 -5.32 -15.58
CA SER A 71 1.59 -4.90 -16.88
C SER A 71 0.53 -5.00 -17.99
N ASN A 72 -0.20 -6.11 -18.04
CA ASN A 72 -1.24 -6.36 -19.04
C ASN A 72 -2.44 -5.42 -18.90
N SER A 73 -2.79 -4.99 -17.68
CA SER A 73 -3.89 -4.03 -17.45
C SER A 73 -3.62 -2.65 -18.08
N LYS A 74 -2.35 -2.26 -18.24
CA LYS A 74 -1.95 -1.03 -18.96
C LYS A 74 -2.03 -1.17 -20.48
N SER A 75 -2.06 -2.41 -20.99
CA SER A 75 -2.14 -2.74 -22.42
C SER A 75 -3.49 -3.37 -22.78
N ASN A 76 -4.57 -2.63 -22.49
CA ASN A 76 -5.93 -2.80 -23.03
C ASN A 76 -6.37 -4.27 -23.26
N ILE A 77 -6.79 -4.93 -22.18
CA ILE A 77 -7.18 -6.35 -22.18
C ILE A 77 -8.35 -6.58 -23.16
N LYS A 78 -8.05 -7.15 -24.33
CA LYS A 78 -9.07 -7.65 -25.24
C LYS A 78 -9.65 -8.94 -24.70
N ASN A 79 -10.98 -9.03 -24.69
CA ASN A 79 -11.78 -10.15 -24.18
C ASN A 79 -11.16 -11.52 -24.50
N VAL A 80 -10.66 -12.20 -23.46
CA VAL A 80 -10.44 -13.65 -23.50
C VAL A 80 -11.77 -14.29 -23.11
N GLN A 81 -12.42 -14.94 -24.06
CA GLN A 81 -13.64 -15.68 -23.82
C GLN A 81 -13.25 -17.02 -23.19
N ILE A 82 -13.63 -17.24 -21.93
CA ILE A 82 -13.32 -18.45 -21.16
C ILE A 82 -14.63 -19.10 -20.74
N ASP A 83 -14.83 -20.36 -21.11
CA ASP A 83 -15.91 -21.19 -20.58
C ASP A 83 -15.64 -21.49 -19.10
N ASN A 84 -16.49 -20.95 -18.22
CA ASN A 84 -16.40 -21.15 -16.79
C ASN A 84 -17.41 -22.22 -16.35
N SER A 85 -16.95 -23.42 -15.96
CA SER A 85 -17.82 -24.35 -15.23
C SER A 85 -17.97 -23.90 -13.76
N PRO A 86 -19.20 -23.76 -13.22
CA PRO A 86 -19.40 -23.38 -11.81
C PRO A 86 -18.81 -24.35 -10.79
N GLU A 87 -18.71 -25.64 -11.15
CA GLU A 87 -18.34 -26.75 -10.25
C GLU A 87 -16.93 -26.59 -9.63
N ILE A 88 -16.01 -25.94 -10.33
CA ILE A 88 -14.64 -25.70 -9.85
C ILE A 88 -14.63 -24.74 -8.64
N LEU A 89 -15.60 -23.80 -8.58
CA LEU A 89 -15.66 -22.82 -7.51
C LEU A 89 -16.23 -23.39 -6.21
N GLU A 90 -17.25 -24.24 -6.27
CA GLU A 90 -17.80 -24.89 -5.07
C GLU A 90 -16.73 -25.73 -4.37
N HIS A 91 -15.98 -26.56 -5.11
CA HIS A 91 -14.86 -27.32 -4.54
C HIS A 91 -13.73 -26.45 -3.95
N ILE A 92 -13.45 -25.26 -4.51
CA ILE A 92 -12.43 -24.36 -3.92
C ILE A 92 -12.91 -23.74 -2.60
N TYR A 93 -14.21 -23.44 -2.47
CA TYR A 93 -14.78 -22.95 -1.21
C TYR A 93 -14.91 -24.07 -0.17
N GLU A 94 -15.38 -25.26 -0.56
CA GLU A 94 -15.48 -26.45 0.29
C GLU A 94 -14.10 -26.83 0.89
N PHE A 95 -13.05 -26.87 0.06
CA PHE A 95 -11.67 -27.12 0.51
C PHE A 95 -11.15 -26.06 1.49
N ALA A 96 -11.58 -24.80 1.36
CA ALA A 96 -11.19 -23.70 2.25
C ALA A 96 -11.86 -23.76 3.64
N GLU A 97 -12.99 -24.47 3.74
CA GLU A 97 -13.70 -24.74 5.00
C GLU A 97 -13.15 -26.00 5.69
N GLU A 98 -12.86 -27.07 4.95
CA GLU A 98 -12.30 -28.31 5.53
C GLU A 98 -10.92 -28.13 6.17
N GLU A 99 -9.98 -27.41 5.54
CA GLU A 99 -8.65 -27.17 6.11
C GLU A 99 -8.67 -26.36 7.42
N SER A 100 -9.77 -25.66 7.72
CA SER A 100 -9.92 -24.91 8.98
C SER A 100 -9.97 -25.80 10.23
N SER A 101 -10.10 -27.12 10.06
CA SER A 101 -10.38 -28.07 11.14
C SER A 101 -9.16 -28.85 11.66
N LYS A 102 -7.96 -28.68 11.07
CA LYS A 102 -6.83 -29.63 11.30
C LYS A 102 -5.49 -29.03 11.74
N ASN A 103 -5.24 -27.74 11.58
CA ASN A 103 -3.88 -27.18 11.73
C ASN A 103 -3.71 -26.25 12.95
N ASN A 104 -3.65 -26.86 14.13
CA ASN A 104 -2.93 -26.33 15.29
C ASN A 104 -1.84 -27.34 15.68
N ASP A 105 -0.61 -27.18 15.18
CA ASP A 105 0.59 -27.29 16.02
C ASP A 105 1.91 -27.01 15.28
N SER A 106 2.85 -26.44 16.06
CA SER A 106 4.30 -26.40 15.85
C SER A 106 4.92 -25.46 14.77
N ILE A 107 5.62 -24.44 15.26
CA ILE A 107 6.58 -23.60 14.52
C ILE A 107 7.98 -23.85 15.07
N GLN A 108 8.98 -24.04 14.20
CA GLN A 108 10.39 -23.78 14.57
C GLN A 108 11.16 -22.98 13.50
N GLN A 109 12.23 -22.33 13.96
CA GLN A 109 12.94 -21.22 13.32
C GLN A 109 14.14 -21.69 12.49
N GLN A 110 14.57 -20.88 11.52
CA GLN A 110 16.01 -20.66 11.20
C GLN A 110 16.22 -19.41 10.31
N SER A 111 17.48 -18.99 10.12
CA SER A 111 17.83 -17.55 10.06
C SER A 111 19.07 -17.17 9.20
N ILE A 112 19.06 -15.95 8.62
CA ILE A 112 20.18 -15.18 7.98
C ILE A 112 20.95 -15.87 6.80
N ILE A 113 21.89 -15.30 6.00
CA ILE A 113 22.56 -13.98 5.86
C ILE A 113 22.40 -13.41 4.41
N SER A 114 22.61 -12.10 4.25
CA SER A 114 22.68 -11.23 3.04
C SER A 114 23.69 -11.58 1.93
N SER A 115 23.52 -10.96 0.74
CA SER A 115 24.62 -10.42 -0.12
C SER A 115 24.14 -9.27 -1.01
N SER A 116 25.04 -8.36 -1.41
CA SER A 116 24.77 -7.07 -2.08
C SER A 116 25.54 -6.92 -3.40
N SER A 117 25.12 -5.99 -4.27
CA SER A 117 25.93 -5.48 -5.40
C SER A 117 25.63 -4.01 -5.69
N ASN A 118 26.67 -3.24 -6.00
CA ASN A 118 26.64 -1.81 -6.32
C ASN A 118 26.63 -1.59 -7.84
N THR A 119 26.09 -0.43 -8.28
CA THR A 119 26.62 0.25 -9.47
C THR A 119 26.56 1.76 -9.32
N ASN A 120 27.69 2.42 -9.59
CA ASN A 120 27.79 3.88 -9.67
C ASN A 120 27.22 4.39 -11.00
N GLN A 121 26.67 5.60 -10.98
CA GLN A 121 26.90 6.59 -12.04
C GLN A 121 26.64 8.00 -11.48
N GLN A 122 27.64 8.87 -11.64
CA GLN A 122 27.53 10.30 -11.39
C GLN A 122 26.98 10.99 -12.65
N LEU A 123 26.20 12.05 -12.49
CA LEU A 123 26.10 13.10 -13.50
C LEU A 123 25.88 14.45 -12.81
N ILE A 124 26.59 15.44 -13.35
CA ILE A 124 26.62 16.84 -12.90
C ILE A 124 25.49 17.59 -13.63
N ILE A 125 24.78 18.48 -12.94
CA ILE A 125 24.17 19.71 -13.50
C ILE A 125 23.97 20.70 -12.34
N ASN A 126 24.36 21.95 -12.57
CA ASN A 126 24.10 23.10 -11.69
C ASN A 126 22.97 23.95 -12.27
N HIS A 127 22.46 24.86 -11.43
CA HIS A 127 21.83 26.15 -11.77
C HIS A 127 20.29 26.22 -11.91
N LEU A 128 19.76 27.42 -11.56
CA LEU A 128 18.35 27.86 -11.43
C LEU A 128 17.58 27.23 -10.26
N PHE A 129 17.05 27.96 -9.26
CA PHE A 129 16.74 29.40 -9.17
C PHE A 129 17.11 30.02 -7.80
N GLU A 130 17.50 31.30 -7.84
CA GLU A 130 17.61 32.17 -6.66
C GLU A 130 16.41 33.13 -6.56
N ASN A 131 16.06 33.46 -5.31
CA ASN A 131 15.46 34.72 -4.86
C ASN A 131 14.09 35.19 -5.39
N LYS A 132 13.12 35.28 -4.46
CA LYS A 132 12.80 36.60 -3.86
C LYS A 132 12.11 36.50 -2.50
N THR A 133 12.55 37.36 -1.59
CA THR A 133 11.93 37.66 -0.30
C THR A 133 10.98 38.87 -0.43
N SER A 134 9.97 38.91 0.43
CA SER A 134 9.33 40.14 0.89
C SER A 134 8.65 39.85 2.22
N ASP A 135 9.12 40.50 3.28
CA ASP A 135 8.47 40.51 4.59
C ASP A 135 7.18 41.35 4.52
N ASP A 136 6.13 40.92 5.21
CA ASP A 136 5.17 41.83 5.85
C ASP A 136 4.31 41.08 6.89
N ASP A 137 3.98 41.77 7.97
CA ASP A 137 3.24 41.23 9.11
C ASP A 137 1.75 40.99 8.78
N ASN A 138 1.15 39.90 9.30
CA ASN A 138 0.18 40.03 10.41
C ASN A 138 -0.48 38.71 10.87
N ASN A 139 -0.66 38.69 12.19
CA ASN A 139 -1.45 37.77 13.00
C ASN A 139 -2.83 37.37 12.40
N SER A 140 -3.04 36.07 12.18
CA SER A 140 -4.37 35.45 12.24
C SER A 140 -4.29 33.94 12.48
N ASN A 141 -4.87 33.49 13.60
CA ASN A 141 -5.04 32.08 13.93
C ASN A 141 -6.16 31.49 13.05
N SER A 142 -5.83 31.01 11.85
CA SER A 142 -6.76 30.31 10.97
C SER A 142 -6.17 28.97 10.55
N SER A 143 -6.87 27.88 10.87
CA SER A 143 -6.52 26.54 10.42
C SER A 143 -6.90 26.38 8.94
N SER A 144 -6.15 27.01 8.05
CA SER A 144 -6.28 26.79 6.61
C SER A 144 -5.77 25.39 6.25
N TYR A 145 -6.69 24.43 6.23
CA TYR A 145 -6.47 23.21 5.45
C TYR A 145 -6.16 23.62 4.01
N ILE A 146 -5.08 23.05 3.48
CA ILE A 146 -4.43 23.44 2.23
C ILE A 146 -5.46 23.49 1.10
N SER A 147 -5.47 24.61 0.36
CA SER A 147 -6.30 24.80 -0.84
C SER A 147 -6.18 23.59 -1.76
N GLU A 148 -7.32 23.09 -2.23
CA GLU A 148 -7.43 21.90 -3.09
C GLU A 148 -6.83 22.16 -4.48
N LEU A 149 -5.51 22.14 -4.57
CA LEU A 149 -4.82 21.77 -5.80
C LEU A 149 -5.24 20.34 -6.13
N SER A 150 -6.21 20.19 -7.04
CA SER A 150 -6.68 18.93 -7.57
C SER A 150 -5.61 18.28 -8.46
N LEU A 151 -4.49 17.91 -7.84
CA LEU A 151 -3.40 17.17 -8.45
C LEU A 151 -3.97 15.84 -8.95
N SER A 152 -3.82 15.58 -10.25
CA SER A 152 -4.26 14.33 -10.85
C SER A 152 -3.64 13.13 -10.12
N SER A 153 -4.40 12.04 -10.01
CA SER A 153 -3.91 10.75 -9.49
C SER A 153 -2.68 10.22 -10.24
N ASP A 154 -2.40 10.75 -11.43
CA ASP A 154 -1.24 10.43 -12.26
C ASP A 154 0.03 11.21 -11.89
N TYR A 155 0.02 12.01 -10.81
CA TYR A 155 1.20 12.76 -10.38
C TYR A 155 2.42 11.85 -10.15
N VAL A 156 3.59 12.28 -10.64
CA VAL A 156 4.87 11.59 -10.47
C VAL A 156 5.83 12.53 -9.76
N PHE A 157 6.42 12.08 -8.65
CA PHE A 157 7.40 12.88 -7.93
C PHE A 157 8.75 12.87 -8.68
N THR A 158 9.01 13.92 -9.44
CA THR A 158 10.30 14.24 -10.07
C THR A 158 11.07 15.25 -9.25
N TYR A 159 12.40 15.32 -9.38
CA TYR A 159 13.23 16.30 -8.68
C TYR A 159 13.46 17.55 -9.56
N PRO A 160 13.32 18.79 -9.02
CA PRO A 160 12.79 19.10 -7.69
C PRO A 160 11.26 18.93 -7.61
N CYS A 161 10.76 18.37 -6.50
CA CYS A 161 9.33 18.20 -6.29
C CYS A 161 8.73 19.32 -5.43
N ILE A 162 7.41 19.51 -5.54
CA ILE A 162 6.66 20.29 -4.54
C ILE A 162 6.82 19.64 -3.15
N LEU A 163 6.72 20.46 -2.10
CA LEU A 163 6.90 20.02 -0.71
C LEU A 163 5.69 20.44 0.14
N PRO A 164 5.34 19.67 1.19
CA PRO A 164 4.26 20.05 2.10
C PRO A 164 4.59 21.34 2.88
N SER A 165 3.52 22.02 3.29
CA SER A 165 3.55 22.88 4.47
C SER A 165 3.41 21.99 5.70
N PHE A 166 4.43 21.98 6.56
CA PHE A 166 4.43 21.24 7.83
C PHE A 166 3.78 22.07 8.95
N SER A 167 3.37 21.42 10.04
CA SER A 167 2.93 22.13 11.24
C SER A 167 4.04 23.00 11.86
N SER A 168 3.65 24.07 12.55
CA SER A 168 4.57 25.06 13.12
C SER A 168 5.66 24.44 14.02
N ASN A 169 5.32 23.39 14.76
CA ASN A 169 6.24 22.65 15.63
C ASN A 169 7.37 21.97 14.84
N ILE A 170 7.05 21.37 13.69
CA ILE A 170 8.02 20.76 12.80
C ILE A 170 8.83 21.83 12.07
N ILE A 171 8.20 22.91 11.59
CA ILE A 171 8.92 24.04 10.97
C ILE A 171 9.96 24.63 11.95
N GLN A 172 9.58 24.81 13.22
CA GLN A 172 10.50 25.25 14.27
C GLN A 172 11.62 24.22 14.50
N ALA A 173 11.31 22.93 14.56
CA ALA A 173 12.30 21.88 14.76
C ALA A 173 13.29 21.72 13.58
N LEU A 174 12.82 21.95 12.34
CA LEU A 174 13.65 22.01 11.14
C LEU A 174 14.60 23.22 11.18
N LYS A 175 14.12 24.40 11.58
CA LYS A 175 14.92 25.63 11.73
C LYS A 175 15.95 25.53 12.87
N THR A 176 15.57 24.96 14.01
CA THR A 176 16.40 24.90 15.24
C THR A 176 17.33 23.68 15.31
N ASN A 177 17.43 22.88 14.24
CA ASN A 177 18.20 21.64 14.20
C ASN A 177 17.82 20.62 15.29
N THR A 178 16.53 20.57 15.66
CA THR A 178 15.99 19.63 16.66
C THR A 178 15.03 18.59 16.04
N ILE A 179 14.95 18.53 14.71
CA ILE A 179 14.02 17.68 13.96
C ILE A 179 14.06 16.20 14.36
N HIS A 180 15.22 15.66 14.74
CA HIS A 180 15.34 14.26 15.18
C HIS A 180 14.53 13.96 16.45
N LYS A 181 14.28 14.95 17.33
CA LYS A 181 13.38 14.81 18.48
C LYS A 181 11.91 14.70 18.08
N GLN A 182 11.54 15.26 16.93
CA GLN A 182 10.18 15.22 16.36
C GLN A 182 10.07 14.29 15.14
N TRP A 183 11.06 13.40 14.91
CA TRP A 183 11.19 12.64 13.66
C TRP A 183 9.93 11.83 13.32
N ALA A 184 9.32 11.18 14.31
CA ALA A 184 8.10 10.42 14.11
C ALA A 184 6.92 11.31 13.66
N ALA A 185 6.75 12.51 14.26
CA ALA A 185 5.70 13.45 13.86
C ALA A 185 5.93 13.99 12.44
N PHE A 186 7.17 14.37 12.14
CA PHE A 186 7.61 14.82 10.81
C PHE A 186 7.36 13.77 9.71
N ILE A 187 7.77 12.52 9.94
CA ILE A 187 7.52 11.41 9.00
C ILE A 187 6.02 11.12 8.86
N ASN A 188 5.22 11.27 9.91
CA ASN A 188 3.77 11.07 9.85
C ASN A 188 3.06 12.16 9.02
N GLU A 189 3.40 13.44 9.21
CA GLU A 189 2.85 14.53 8.38
C GLU A 189 3.27 14.39 6.91
N LEU A 190 4.55 14.12 6.65
CA LEU A 190 5.05 13.88 5.30
C LEU A 190 4.35 12.70 4.62
N ALA A 191 4.20 11.57 5.31
CA ALA A 191 3.53 10.39 4.78
C ALA A 191 2.05 10.66 4.45
N ARG A 192 1.32 11.41 5.30
CA ARG A 192 -0.08 11.78 5.04
C ARG A 192 -0.21 12.63 3.77
N TRP A 193 0.62 13.65 3.62
CA TRP A 193 0.61 14.54 2.45
C TRP A 193 1.04 13.81 1.16
N VAL A 194 2.06 12.96 1.22
CA VAL A 194 2.44 12.12 0.07
C VAL A 194 1.27 11.22 -0.33
N MET A 195 0.59 10.59 0.65
CA MET A 195 -0.54 9.70 0.39
C MET A 195 -1.84 10.42 0.00
N SER A 196 -1.97 11.73 0.20
CA SER A 196 -3.11 12.50 -0.32
C SER A 196 -2.91 12.91 -1.78
N ILE A 197 -1.66 13.12 -2.23
CA ILE A 197 -1.34 13.37 -3.64
C ILE A 197 -1.28 12.06 -4.42
N LYS A 198 -0.55 11.07 -3.90
CA LYS A 198 -0.35 9.77 -4.54
C LYS A 198 -0.55 8.65 -3.50
N PRO A 199 -1.74 8.05 -3.44
CA PRO A 199 -2.05 6.95 -2.50
C PRO A 199 -1.11 5.74 -2.62
N CYS A 200 -0.45 5.56 -3.76
CA CYS A 200 0.42 4.42 -4.07
C CYS A 200 1.83 4.86 -4.53
N LEU A 201 2.63 5.41 -3.61
CA LEU A 201 4.05 5.71 -3.86
C LEU A 201 4.90 4.43 -3.85
N ARG A 202 5.19 3.86 -5.03
CA ARG A 202 5.98 2.62 -5.17
C ARG A 202 7.43 2.86 -5.58
N GLU A 203 7.66 3.83 -6.44
CA GLU A 203 8.90 3.91 -7.20
C GLU A 203 10.06 4.50 -6.39
N GLN A 204 11.22 3.83 -6.41
CA GLN A 204 12.38 4.27 -5.61
C GLN A 204 12.87 5.67 -6.02
N HIS A 205 12.68 6.07 -7.28
CA HIS A 205 13.07 7.41 -7.75
C HIS A 205 12.20 8.51 -7.13
N GLU A 206 10.91 8.25 -6.87
CA GLU A 206 10.00 9.22 -6.25
C GLU A 206 10.37 9.52 -4.80
N TYR A 207 10.68 8.48 -4.01
CA TYR A 207 11.22 8.66 -2.66
C TYR A 207 12.54 9.46 -2.66
N ARG A 208 13.41 9.22 -3.66
CA ARG A 208 14.67 9.96 -3.80
C ARG A 208 14.42 11.43 -4.15
N ALA A 209 13.45 11.74 -5.02
CA ALA A 209 13.09 13.11 -5.38
C ALA A 209 12.57 13.88 -4.16
N ILE A 210 11.60 13.32 -3.44
CA ILE A 210 11.06 13.88 -2.18
C ILE A 210 12.18 14.11 -1.16
N GLY A 211 13.04 13.10 -0.95
CA GLY A 211 14.14 13.19 0.02
C GLY A 211 15.19 14.23 -0.35
N GLN A 212 15.52 14.36 -1.64
CA GLN A 212 16.50 15.33 -2.13
C GLN A 212 15.97 16.77 -2.03
N SER A 213 14.74 17.03 -2.49
CA SER A 213 14.11 18.35 -2.36
C SER A 213 13.91 18.77 -0.89
N LEU A 214 13.54 17.85 0.00
CA LEU A 214 13.46 18.14 1.43
C LEU A 214 14.83 18.47 2.02
N PHE A 215 15.89 17.75 1.66
CA PHE A 215 17.24 17.98 2.19
C PHE A 215 17.83 19.31 1.70
N GLU A 216 17.59 19.66 0.44
CA GLU A 216 17.98 20.95 -0.14
C GLU A 216 17.31 22.13 0.58
N LYS A 217 16.02 22.02 0.90
CA LYS A 217 15.29 23.03 1.67
C LYS A 217 15.60 23.02 3.17
N TYR A 218 15.94 21.85 3.73
CA TYR A 218 16.19 21.64 5.17
C TYR A 218 17.38 20.69 5.40
N PRO A 219 18.64 21.17 5.28
CA PRO A 219 19.83 20.31 5.41
C PRO A 219 19.93 19.55 6.75
N ASN A 220 19.34 20.11 7.81
CA ASN A 220 19.28 19.55 9.16
C ASN A 220 18.58 18.17 9.27
N ILE A 221 17.88 17.71 8.23
CA ILE A 221 17.31 16.33 8.20
C ILE A 221 18.35 15.27 7.79
N GLY A 222 19.54 15.69 7.36
CA GLY A 222 20.59 14.83 6.86
C GLY A 222 21.17 13.92 7.94
N THR A 223 21.34 12.64 7.60
CA THR A 223 21.97 11.62 8.46
C THR A 223 23.23 11.06 7.81
N ALA A 224 24.15 10.54 8.62
CA ALA A 224 25.32 9.82 8.12
C ALA A 224 24.90 8.63 7.21
N GLY A 225 25.53 8.54 6.03
CA GLY A 225 25.26 7.49 5.04
C GLY A 225 25.63 7.91 3.61
N PRO A 226 25.42 7.04 2.60
CA PRO A 226 25.83 7.30 1.20
C PRO A 226 25.13 8.49 0.54
N LYS A 227 23.92 8.84 0.99
CA LYS A 227 23.24 10.10 0.68
C LYS A 227 22.58 10.62 1.95
N PRO A 228 22.64 11.92 2.28
CA PRO A 228 22.18 12.41 3.58
C PRO A 228 20.68 12.19 3.82
N TRP A 229 19.86 12.17 2.76
CA TRP A 229 18.41 11.87 2.82
C TRP A 229 18.04 10.37 2.81
N SER A 230 19.01 9.44 2.86
CA SER A 230 18.72 8.00 2.78
C SER A 230 17.84 7.49 3.94
N PHE A 231 18.07 7.99 5.16
CA PHE A 231 17.29 7.62 6.34
C PHE A 231 15.86 8.17 6.29
N LEU A 232 15.67 9.37 5.73
CA LEU A 232 14.37 9.94 5.41
C LEU A 232 13.58 9.05 4.44
N CYS A 233 14.18 8.68 3.30
CA CYS A 233 13.53 7.80 2.33
C CYS A 233 13.10 6.46 2.95
N ARG A 234 13.97 5.84 3.76
CA ARG A 234 13.66 4.59 4.47
C ARG A 234 12.51 4.78 5.46
N SER A 235 12.56 5.83 6.28
CA SER A 235 11.53 6.14 7.29
C SER A 235 10.16 6.41 6.64
N LEU A 236 10.14 7.21 5.57
CA LEU A 236 8.93 7.53 4.81
C LEU A 236 8.33 6.28 4.15
N SER A 237 9.17 5.48 3.47
CA SER A 237 8.74 4.24 2.80
C SER A 237 8.19 3.20 3.79
N GLN A 238 8.78 3.11 5.00
CA GLN A 238 8.22 2.29 6.08
C GLN A 238 6.86 2.83 6.55
N ARG A 239 6.74 4.14 6.79
CA ARG A 239 5.48 4.72 7.28
C ARG A 239 4.33 4.56 6.28
N ILE A 240 4.59 4.78 4.98
CA ILE A 240 3.58 4.62 3.93
C ILE A 240 3.10 3.16 3.83
N ARG A 241 3.98 2.16 3.99
CA ARG A 241 3.54 0.76 4.11
C ARG A 241 2.62 0.55 5.31
N THR A 242 3.02 1.01 6.49
CA THR A 242 2.22 0.86 7.73
C THR A 242 0.85 1.53 7.61
N GLU A 243 0.77 2.73 7.03
CA GLU A 243 -0.49 3.43 6.76
C GLU A 243 -1.38 2.67 5.76
N ARG A 244 -0.83 2.20 4.62
CA ARG A 244 -1.59 1.38 3.65
C ARG A 244 -2.11 0.08 4.26
N TRP A 245 -1.32 -0.58 5.10
CA TRP A 245 -1.74 -1.78 5.83
C TRP A 245 -2.87 -1.46 6.84
N HIS A 246 -2.74 -0.38 7.60
CA HIS A 246 -3.75 0.01 8.58
C HIS A 246 -5.08 0.38 7.92
N ARG A 247 -5.04 1.14 6.82
CA ARG A 247 -6.22 1.47 6.00
C ARG A 247 -6.93 0.21 5.48
N ARG A 248 -6.18 -0.76 4.93
CA ARG A 248 -6.73 -2.07 4.52
C ARG A 248 -7.43 -2.79 5.67
N LYS A 249 -6.76 -2.93 6.83
CA LYS A 249 -7.34 -3.60 8.01
C LYS A 249 -8.66 -2.97 8.46
N ILE A 250 -8.73 -1.62 8.52
CA ILE A 250 -9.96 -0.90 8.88
C ILE A 250 -11.08 -1.16 7.86
N LEU A 251 -10.78 -1.11 6.56
CA LEU A 251 -11.77 -1.38 5.51
C LEU A 251 -12.32 -2.81 5.59
N THR A 252 -11.47 -3.81 5.81
CA THR A 252 -11.92 -5.21 6.01
C THR A 252 -12.81 -5.35 7.24
N THR A 253 -12.44 -4.74 8.37
CA THR A 253 -13.28 -4.76 9.58
C THR A 253 -14.61 -4.02 9.38
N LYS A 254 -14.62 -2.89 8.66
CA LYS A 254 -15.86 -2.15 8.36
C LYS A 254 -16.80 -2.96 7.47
N LYS A 255 -16.29 -3.55 6.38
CA LYS A 255 -17.06 -4.42 5.47
C LYS A 255 -17.68 -5.62 6.21
N ARG A 256 -16.96 -6.24 7.15
CA ARG A 256 -17.52 -7.34 7.98
C ARG A 256 -18.70 -6.88 8.81
N LYS A 257 -18.58 -5.77 9.55
CA LYS A 257 -19.69 -5.19 10.34
C LYS A 257 -20.89 -4.78 9.48
N GLU A 258 -20.65 -4.20 8.31
CA GLU A 258 -21.72 -3.84 7.36
C GLU A 258 -22.46 -5.06 6.79
N ASN A 259 -21.78 -6.21 6.66
CA ASN A 259 -22.41 -7.46 6.25
C ASN A 259 -23.17 -8.11 7.44
N GLU A 260 -22.60 -8.09 8.63
CA GLU A 260 -23.25 -8.59 9.87
C GLU A 260 -24.58 -7.88 10.13
N MET A 261 -24.64 -6.54 10.01
CA MET A 261 -25.90 -5.80 10.18
C MET A 261 -26.95 -6.18 9.13
N LYS A 262 -26.57 -6.35 7.85
CA LYS A 262 -27.53 -6.74 6.79
C LYS A 262 -28.15 -8.10 7.02
N ILE A 263 -27.40 -9.05 7.58
CA ILE A 263 -27.93 -10.37 7.95
C ILE A 263 -28.95 -10.24 9.08
N ILE A 264 -28.69 -9.37 10.06
CA ILE A 264 -29.62 -9.08 11.15
C ILE A 264 -30.92 -8.45 10.61
N ASP A 265 -30.81 -7.40 9.79
CA ASP A 265 -31.97 -6.71 9.20
C ASP A 265 -32.86 -7.67 8.38
N GLN A 266 -32.26 -8.54 7.55
CA GLN A 266 -32.98 -9.55 6.76
C GLN A 266 -33.71 -10.60 7.62
N ASN A 267 -33.17 -10.93 8.79
CA ASN A 267 -33.81 -11.88 9.72
C ASN A 267 -35.01 -11.25 10.47
N TYR A 268 -34.95 -9.94 10.77
CA TYR A 268 -36.07 -9.21 11.35
C TYR A 268 -37.24 -9.07 10.36
N ASP A 269 -36.98 -8.77 9.08
CA ASP A 269 -38.03 -8.67 8.05
C ASP A 269 -38.77 -10.00 7.80
N ASN A 270 -38.07 -11.14 7.95
CA ASN A 270 -38.67 -12.47 7.78
C ASN A 270 -39.48 -12.90 9.01
N THR A 271 -38.99 -12.68 10.24
CA THR A 271 -39.72 -13.07 11.46
C THR A 271 -40.98 -12.24 11.72
N GLY A 272 -41.06 -11.01 11.17
CA GLY A 272 -42.25 -10.17 11.25
C GLY A 272 -43.46 -10.65 10.44
N ARG A 273 -43.34 -11.68 9.58
CA ARG A 273 -44.41 -12.14 8.67
C ARG A 273 -45.14 -13.41 9.11
N GLU A 274 -44.67 -14.14 10.14
CA GLU A 274 -45.26 -15.43 10.54
C GLU A 274 -46.32 -15.35 11.65
N ILE A 275 -46.60 -14.17 12.23
CA ILE A 275 -47.51 -14.03 13.39
C ILE A 275 -48.88 -13.44 12.98
N VAL A 276 -49.44 -13.89 11.86
CA VAL A 276 -50.80 -13.54 11.41
C VAL A 276 -51.54 -14.77 10.86
N LEU A 277 -51.88 -15.70 11.74
CA LEU A 277 -52.90 -16.76 11.57
C LEU A 277 -53.66 -16.97 12.88
#